data_AF-A0A061RX89-F1
#
_entry.id   AF-A0A061RX89-F1
#
_cell.length_a   1.000
_cell.length_b   1.000
_cell.length_c   1.000
_cell.angle_alpha   90.00
_cell.angle_beta   90.00
_cell.angle_gamma   90.00
#
_symmetry.space_group_name_H-M   'P 1'
#
loop_
_entity.id
_entity.type
_entity.pdbx_description
1 polymer ?
#
loop_
_entity_poly.entity_id
_entity_poly.type
_entity_poly.pdbx_seq_one_letter_code
_entity_poly.pdbx_strand_id
1 'polypeptide(L)'
;MPSRKKDPEAATSEDTIPAEKKSQETQSSAEVSEQPAEWEGFIWGQMKTVLFSGWLNVLLIFVVLAWVAAELGAPSWVLFTFSIIGLVLVFVSISIVQGLNRLAQLFLLGSILGNLLLVLGMSFFLGGLRYPMQRFNKQGTVANMAILLLGTLAIVIPALINITDTQVHPGTVDELLISRIVSVALVGLYFAYLYFQLVSHAHLFEAIEGEEVEEGEHDIPRLGFWGSIFWLSVFAGLITVLSDYIV
;
A
#
# COMPACT_ATOMS: atom_id res chain seq x y z
N MET A 1 -95.05 -7.60 -0.89
CA MET A 1 -94.53 -8.44 0.22
C MET A 1 -93.08 -8.76 -0.08
N PRO A 2 -92.13 -8.60 0.87
CA PRO A 2 -91.83 -7.44 1.72
C PRO A 2 -90.41 -6.87 1.42
N SER A 3 -90.23 -5.54 1.42
CA SER A 3 -89.52 -4.72 2.46
C SER A 3 -88.00 -5.00 2.55
N ARG A 4 -87.09 -4.03 2.33
CA ARG A 4 -86.90 -2.87 3.22
C ARG A 4 -86.00 -1.79 2.59
N LYS A 5 -86.44 -0.53 2.76
CA LYS A 5 -85.80 0.76 2.44
C LYS A 5 -84.49 1.03 3.22
N LYS A 6 -83.56 1.81 2.64
CA LYS A 6 -83.09 3.12 3.15
C LYS A 6 -82.06 3.78 2.21
N ASP A 7 -82.38 4.98 1.69
CA ASP A 7 -81.45 6.04 1.22
C ASP A 7 -80.72 6.68 2.45
N PRO A 8 -79.81 7.69 2.37
CA PRO A 8 -79.45 8.60 1.24
C PRO A 8 -77.95 9.07 1.15
N GLU A 9 -77.68 9.98 0.20
CA GLU A 9 -76.79 11.17 0.24
C GLU A 9 -75.31 11.08 0.68
N ALA A 10 -74.38 11.48 -0.20
CA ALA A 10 -73.71 12.80 -0.26
C ALA A 10 -72.50 12.91 0.71
N ALA A 11 -71.29 12.97 0.18
CA ALA A 11 -70.50 14.21 -0.01
C ALA A 11 -69.55 14.49 1.17
N THR A 12 -68.25 14.54 0.84
CA THR A 12 -67.20 15.39 1.41
C THR A 12 -67.13 15.58 2.93
N SER A 13 -66.07 15.04 3.55
CA SER A 13 -65.39 15.71 4.67
C SER A 13 -63.88 15.72 4.40
N GLU A 14 -63.39 16.92 4.10
CA GLU A 14 -62.03 17.34 4.40
C GLU A 14 -61.74 17.22 5.90
N ASP A 15 -60.44 17.24 6.21
CA ASP A 15 -59.82 17.46 7.51
C ASP A 15 -59.82 16.33 8.53
N THR A 16 -58.65 15.72 8.70
CA THR A 16 -57.80 15.98 9.88
C THR A 16 -56.52 15.15 9.79
N ILE A 17 -55.45 15.74 9.24
CA ILE A 17 -54.10 15.25 9.57
C ILE A 17 -53.86 15.66 11.02
N PRO A 18 -53.59 14.73 11.96
CA PRO A 18 -53.43 15.07 13.36
C PRO A 18 -52.23 16.02 13.52
N ALA A 19 -52.49 17.17 14.15
CA ALA A 19 -51.53 18.25 14.39
C ALA A 19 -50.23 17.77 15.09
N GLU A 20 -50.29 16.63 15.77
CA GLU A 20 -49.18 15.95 16.44
C GLU A 20 -48.03 15.57 15.48
N LYS A 21 -48.35 15.18 14.23
CA LYS A 21 -47.34 14.74 13.25
C LYS A 21 -46.52 15.91 12.69
N LYS A 22 -47.14 17.10 12.57
CA LYS A 22 -46.49 18.31 12.07
C LYS A 22 -45.55 18.93 13.11
N SER A 23 -45.92 18.85 14.40
CA SER A 23 -45.03 19.22 15.51
C SER A 23 -43.81 18.30 15.62
N GLN A 24 -43.95 17.00 15.33
CA GLN A 24 -42.82 16.06 15.33
C GLN A 24 -41.85 16.28 14.17
N GLU A 25 -42.34 16.60 12.96
CA GLU A 25 -41.45 16.95 11.83
C GLU A 25 -40.72 18.27 12.05
N THR A 26 -41.37 19.24 12.72
CA THR A 26 -40.76 20.54 13.02
C THR A 26 -39.72 20.42 14.14
N GLN A 27 -39.92 19.50 15.11
CA GLN A 27 -38.92 19.20 16.15
C GLN A 27 -37.73 18.39 15.60
N SER A 28 -37.97 17.42 14.73
CA SER A 28 -36.92 16.64 14.05
C SER A 28 -36.04 17.51 13.15
N SER A 29 -36.61 18.54 12.53
CA SER A 29 -35.87 19.45 11.64
C SER A 29 -35.12 20.56 12.38
N ALA A 30 -35.41 20.82 13.67
CA ALA A 30 -34.80 21.90 14.45
C ALA A 30 -33.66 21.41 15.37
N GLU A 31 -33.42 20.11 15.45
CA GLU A 31 -32.37 19.49 16.27
C GLU A 31 -31.18 18.98 15.44
N VAL A 32 -31.02 19.47 14.21
CA VAL A 32 -29.72 19.47 13.52
C VAL A 32 -28.96 20.71 14.02
N SER A 33 -28.71 20.72 15.33
CA SER A 33 -27.79 21.66 15.96
C SER A 33 -26.41 21.43 15.36
N GLU A 34 -25.78 22.52 14.93
CA GLU A 34 -24.37 22.61 14.55
C GLU A 34 -23.50 21.83 15.55
N GLN A 35 -23.12 20.61 15.20
CA GLN A 35 -22.05 19.90 15.91
C GLN A 35 -20.76 20.68 15.63
N PRO A 36 -20.09 21.23 16.65
CA PRO A 36 -18.80 21.88 16.44
C PRO A 36 -17.88 20.81 15.89
N ALA A 37 -17.37 21.03 14.69
CA ALA A 37 -16.60 20.03 13.99
C ALA A 37 -15.42 19.59 14.89
N GLU A 38 -15.51 18.35 15.37
CA GLU A 38 -14.59 17.71 16.32
C GLU A 38 -13.26 17.35 15.63
N TRP A 39 -12.69 18.31 14.90
CA TRP A 39 -11.48 18.15 14.09
C TRP A 39 -10.30 17.66 14.94
N GLU A 40 -10.22 18.05 16.21
CA GLU A 40 -9.10 17.62 17.07
C GLU A 40 -9.17 16.14 17.43
N GLY A 41 -10.35 15.62 17.77
CA GLY A 41 -10.54 14.19 18.05
C GLY A 41 -10.41 13.34 16.80
N PHE A 42 -10.91 13.85 15.66
CA PHE A 42 -10.80 13.20 14.37
C PHE A 42 -9.33 13.15 13.89
N ILE A 43 -8.60 14.27 13.88
CA ILE A 43 -7.19 14.30 13.45
C ILE A 43 -6.32 13.49 14.40
N TRP A 44 -6.53 13.57 15.72
CA TRP A 44 -5.75 12.79 16.69
C TRP A 44 -6.02 11.29 16.57
N GLY A 45 -7.27 10.89 16.39
CA GLY A 45 -7.66 9.50 16.13
C GLY A 45 -7.07 8.98 14.82
N GLN A 46 -7.21 9.74 13.74
CA GLN A 46 -6.64 9.43 12.43
C GLN A 46 -5.11 9.38 12.47
N MET A 47 -4.46 10.30 13.18
CA MET A 47 -3.02 10.29 13.37
C MET A 47 -2.58 9.05 14.10
N LYS A 48 -3.19 8.72 15.25
CA LYS A 48 -2.84 7.51 16.00
C LYS A 48 -3.09 6.25 15.16
N THR A 49 -4.17 6.19 14.38
CA THR A 49 -4.40 5.05 13.50
C THR A 49 -3.34 4.99 12.40
N VAL A 50 -3.06 6.06 11.68
CA VAL A 50 -2.04 6.06 10.62
C VAL A 50 -0.65 5.75 11.17
N LEU A 51 -0.28 6.34 12.31
CA LEU A 51 1.02 6.16 12.96
C LEU A 51 1.17 4.86 13.76
N PHE A 52 0.10 4.07 13.99
CA PHE A 52 0.22 2.81 14.73
C PHE A 52 -0.41 1.58 14.03
N SER A 53 -1.13 1.76 12.90
CA SER A 53 -1.81 0.68 12.19
C SER A 53 -0.86 -0.23 11.38
N GLY A 54 0.30 0.27 10.96
CA GLY A 54 1.22 -0.49 10.11
C GLY A 54 2.59 -0.71 10.73
N TRP A 55 3.21 -1.85 10.40
CA TRP A 55 4.65 -2.09 10.63
C TRP A 55 5.54 -1.00 10.00
N LEU A 56 5.04 -0.31 8.98
CA LEU A 56 5.69 0.86 8.34
C LEU A 56 5.93 2.02 9.33
N ASN A 57 5.17 2.15 10.42
CA ASN A 57 5.39 3.23 11.38
C ASN A 57 6.62 3.03 12.25
N VAL A 58 7.03 1.77 12.46
CA VAL A 58 8.32 1.45 13.08
C VAL A 58 9.44 2.14 12.30
N LEU A 59 9.29 2.21 10.98
CA LEU A 59 10.22 2.85 10.06
C LEU A 59 10.15 4.38 10.10
N LEU A 60 9.01 4.97 10.48
CA LEU A 60 8.86 6.41 10.69
C LEU A 60 9.61 6.91 11.94
N ILE A 61 9.75 6.07 12.97
CA ILE A 61 10.58 6.37 14.14
C ILE A 61 12.05 6.54 13.71
N PHE A 62 12.53 5.73 12.76
CA PHE A 62 13.88 5.86 12.23
C PHE A 62 14.11 7.17 11.48
N VAL A 63 13.07 7.79 10.92
CA VAL A 63 13.18 9.13 10.34
C VAL A 63 13.48 10.18 11.40
N VAL A 64 12.70 10.20 12.49
CA VAL A 64 12.91 11.15 13.57
C VAL A 64 14.28 10.92 14.21
N LEU A 65 14.67 9.66 14.40
CA LEU A 65 16.00 9.30 14.88
C LEU A 65 17.12 9.77 13.93
N ALA A 66 16.96 9.62 12.62
CA ALA A 66 17.93 10.10 11.64
C ALA A 66 18.07 11.62 11.68
N TRP A 67 16.96 12.35 11.77
CA TRP A 67 16.96 13.81 11.89
C TRP A 67 17.64 14.28 13.18
N VAL A 68 17.28 13.68 14.32
CA VAL A 68 17.90 14.00 15.62
C VAL A 68 19.40 13.62 15.63
N ALA A 69 19.77 12.48 15.05
CA ALA A 69 21.16 12.08 14.92
C ALA A 69 21.96 13.06 14.04
N ALA A 70 21.35 13.62 13.00
CA ALA A 70 21.98 14.62 12.15
C ALA A 70 22.24 15.91 12.93
N GLU A 71 21.27 16.40 13.70
CA GLU A 71 21.42 17.59 14.54
C GLU A 71 22.47 17.40 15.65
N LEU A 72 22.63 16.17 16.15
CA LEU A 72 23.65 15.81 17.14
C LEU A 72 25.05 15.60 16.55
N GLY A 73 25.22 15.75 15.23
CA GLY A 73 26.51 15.55 14.56
C GLY A 73 26.97 14.08 14.57
N ALA A 74 26.03 13.13 14.51
CA ALA A 74 26.33 11.71 14.45
C ALA A 74 27.18 11.36 13.20
N PRO A 75 28.03 10.33 13.29
CA PRO A 75 28.88 9.95 12.17
C PRO A 75 28.06 9.42 10.98
N SER A 76 28.54 9.64 9.75
CA SER A 76 27.80 9.37 8.51
C SER A 76 27.27 7.94 8.37
N TRP A 77 27.92 6.94 8.95
CA TRP A 77 27.45 5.55 8.92
C TRP A 77 26.16 5.32 9.73
N VAL A 78 25.93 6.11 10.79
CA VAL A 78 24.70 6.07 11.58
C VAL A 78 23.55 6.69 10.79
N LEU A 79 23.78 7.83 10.16
CA LEU A 79 22.79 8.50 9.31
C LEU A 79 22.43 7.63 8.11
N PHE A 80 23.43 7.00 7.49
CA PHE A 80 23.26 6.08 6.38
C PHE A 80 22.39 4.87 6.75
N THR A 81 22.67 4.22 7.89
CA THR A 81 21.92 3.02 8.31
C THR A 81 20.46 3.31 8.66
N PHE A 82 20.17 4.42 9.34
CA PHE A 82 18.78 4.79 9.65
C PHE A 82 18.00 5.21 8.42
N SER A 83 18.64 5.89 7.48
CA SER A 83 17.95 6.39 6.29
C SER A 83 17.71 5.29 5.24
N ILE A 84 18.62 4.31 5.13
CA ILE A 84 18.51 3.27 4.10
C ILE A 84 17.40 2.25 4.36
N ILE A 85 17.14 1.94 5.63
CA ILE A 85 16.07 1.00 6.02
C ILE A 85 14.70 1.52 5.55
N GLY A 86 14.54 2.85 5.47
CA GLY A 86 13.30 3.51 5.08
C GLY A 86 13.11 3.79 3.59
N LEU A 87 14.20 3.84 2.82
CA LEU A 87 14.21 4.47 1.50
C LEU A 87 14.83 3.63 0.39
N VAL A 88 14.97 2.32 0.57
CA VAL A 88 15.67 1.45 -0.41
C VAL A 88 15.28 1.73 -1.87
N LEU A 89 13.98 1.89 -2.17
CA LEU A 89 13.52 2.16 -3.54
C LEU A 89 13.85 3.58 -4.03
N VAL A 90 13.69 4.59 -3.16
CA VAL A 90 14.00 5.99 -3.48
C VAL A 90 15.51 6.18 -3.66
N PHE A 91 16.31 5.47 -2.86
CA PHE A 91 17.76 5.44 -2.96
C PHE A 91 18.25 4.93 -4.33
N VAL A 92 17.59 3.90 -4.89
CA VAL A 92 17.90 3.41 -6.24
C VAL A 92 17.66 4.50 -7.29
N SER A 93 16.55 5.23 -7.20
CA SER A 93 16.26 6.33 -8.13
C SER A 93 17.32 7.43 -8.08
N ILE A 94 17.72 7.84 -6.87
CA ILE A 94 18.76 8.87 -6.67
C ILE A 94 20.12 8.39 -7.16
N SER A 95 20.48 7.13 -6.87
CA SER A 95 21.74 6.53 -7.31
C SER A 95 21.90 6.58 -8.83
N ILE A 96 20.81 6.35 -9.58
CA ILE A 96 20.83 6.44 -11.05
C ILE A 96 21.05 7.89 -11.50
N VAL A 97 20.38 8.86 -10.88
CA VAL A 97 20.55 10.30 -11.18
C VAL A 97 21.99 10.77 -10.92
N GLN A 98 22.63 10.22 -9.89
CA GLN A 98 24.02 10.52 -9.54
C GLN A 98 25.06 9.73 -10.36
N GLY A 99 24.63 8.88 -11.29
CA GLY A 99 25.53 8.04 -12.10
C GLY A 99 26.13 6.84 -11.36
N LEU A 100 25.65 6.55 -10.14
CA LEU A 100 26.07 5.42 -9.30
C LEU A 100 25.33 4.13 -9.68
N ASN A 101 25.39 3.76 -10.97
CA ASN A 101 24.65 2.63 -11.53
C ASN A 101 24.99 1.30 -10.84
N ARG A 102 26.24 1.12 -10.38
CA ARG A 102 26.66 -0.09 -9.67
C ARG A 102 25.97 -0.24 -8.32
N LEU A 103 25.77 0.87 -7.59
CA LEU A 103 25.04 0.84 -6.32
C LEU A 103 23.57 0.49 -6.59
N ALA A 104 22.92 1.17 -7.53
CA ALA A 104 21.53 0.88 -7.91
C ALA A 104 21.30 -0.62 -8.21
N GLN A 105 22.20 -1.24 -8.99
CA GLN A 105 22.14 -2.69 -9.29
C GLN A 105 22.25 -3.56 -8.03
N LEU A 106 23.18 -3.24 -7.12
CA LEU A 106 23.37 -3.98 -5.88
C LEU A 106 22.15 -3.89 -4.96
N PHE A 107 21.52 -2.71 -4.86
CA PHE A 107 20.31 -2.51 -4.06
C PHE A 107 19.08 -3.20 -4.65
N LEU A 108 18.89 -3.16 -5.98
CA LEU A 108 17.82 -3.89 -6.65
C LEU A 108 17.98 -5.41 -6.48
N LEU A 109 19.19 -5.93 -6.69
CA LEU A 109 19.49 -7.34 -6.50
C LEU A 109 19.28 -7.76 -5.03
N GLY A 110 19.73 -6.93 -4.09
CA GLY A 110 19.55 -7.14 -2.65
C GLY A 110 18.08 -7.17 -2.23
N SER A 111 17.24 -6.29 -2.79
CA SER A 111 15.80 -6.28 -2.50
C SER A 111 15.09 -7.54 -2.99
N ILE A 112 15.40 -8.00 -4.21
CA ILE A 112 14.79 -9.20 -4.77
C ILE A 112 15.25 -10.45 -4.00
N LEU A 113 16.57 -10.62 -3.81
CA LEU A 113 17.10 -11.75 -3.04
C LEU A 113 16.66 -11.72 -1.58
N GLY A 114 16.53 -10.53 -0.98
CA GLY A 114 16.00 -10.35 0.36
C GLY A 114 14.57 -10.86 0.49
N ASN A 115 13.68 -10.50 -0.43
CA ASN A 115 12.31 -11.02 -0.43
C ASN A 115 12.26 -12.54 -0.68
N LEU A 116 13.14 -13.08 -1.54
CA LEU A 116 13.10 -14.49 -1.96
C LEU A 116 13.74 -15.44 -0.95
N LEU A 117 14.83 -15.05 -0.31
CA LEU A 117 15.59 -15.92 0.59
C LEU A 117 15.35 -15.56 2.05
N LEU A 118 15.46 -14.27 2.39
CA LEU A 118 15.40 -13.83 3.79
C LEU A 118 13.96 -13.84 4.28
N VAL A 119 13.07 -13.09 3.62
CA VAL A 119 11.67 -12.94 4.05
C VAL A 119 10.92 -14.26 3.90
N LEU A 120 11.00 -14.90 2.73
CA LEU A 120 10.39 -16.21 2.50
C LEU A 120 10.94 -17.28 3.44
N GLY A 121 12.27 -17.31 3.66
CA GLY A 121 12.92 -18.25 4.56
C GLY A 121 12.51 -18.06 6.01
N MET A 122 12.45 -16.81 6.49
CA MET A 122 11.96 -16.49 7.83
C MET A 122 10.47 -16.81 7.99
N SER A 123 9.64 -16.60 6.96
CA SER A 123 8.22 -16.95 6.97
C SER A 123 8.01 -18.46 7.11
N PHE A 124 8.76 -19.27 6.37
CA PHE A 124 8.73 -20.73 6.52
C PHE A 124 9.31 -21.21 7.84
N PHE A 125 10.38 -20.56 8.32
CA PHE A 125 11.00 -20.92 9.60
C PHE A 125 10.07 -20.60 10.77
N LEU A 126 9.64 -19.35 10.92
CA LEU A 126 8.78 -18.91 12.03
C LEU A 126 7.38 -19.53 11.95
N GLY A 127 6.79 -19.61 10.76
CA GLY A 127 5.50 -20.23 10.58
C GLY A 127 5.53 -21.75 10.72
N GLY A 128 6.62 -22.41 10.31
CA GLY A 128 6.85 -23.84 10.53
C GLY A 128 7.13 -24.21 11.98
N LEU A 129 7.63 -23.28 12.81
CA LEU A 129 7.74 -23.47 14.27
C LEU A 129 6.36 -23.57 14.94
N ARG A 130 5.33 -22.90 14.39
CA ARG A 130 3.99 -22.83 15.00
C ARG A 130 2.96 -23.75 14.34
N TYR A 131 3.08 -23.98 13.03
CA TYR A 131 2.11 -24.71 12.22
C TYR A 131 2.78 -25.85 11.44
N PRO A 132 2.31 -27.11 11.59
CA PRO A 132 2.89 -28.25 10.88
C PRO A 132 2.58 -28.29 9.37
N MET A 133 1.52 -27.59 8.94
CA MET A 133 1.21 -27.38 7.52
C MET A 133 0.70 -25.96 7.30
N GLN A 134 1.38 -25.19 6.45
CA GLN A 134 0.92 -23.88 5.99
C GLN A 134 0.12 -24.06 4.69
N ARG A 135 -1.12 -23.55 4.67
CA ARG A 135 -1.95 -23.53 3.46
C ARG A 135 -1.78 -22.19 2.78
N PHE A 136 -1.47 -22.21 1.48
CA PHE A 136 -1.29 -21.01 0.67
C PHE A 136 -2.32 -20.99 -0.47
N ASN A 137 -2.74 -19.80 -0.88
CA ASN A 137 -3.46 -19.63 -2.14
C ASN A 137 -2.52 -19.98 -3.30
N LYS A 138 -2.64 -21.20 -3.82
CA LYS A 138 -1.72 -21.76 -4.83
C LYS A 138 -1.61 -20.87 -6.07
N GLN A 139 -2.70 -20.23 -6.50
CA GLN A 139 -2.71 -19.48 -7.76
C GLN A 139 -2.03 -18.11 -7.59
N GLY A 140 -2.34 -17.38 -6.52
CA GLY A 140 -1.71 -16.08 -6.23
C GLY A 140 -0.22 -16.19 -5.88
N THR A 141 0.15 -17.18 -5.05
CA THR A 141 1.55 -17.40 -4.65
C THR A 141 2.42 -17.80 -5.84
N VAL A 142 1.93 -18.67 -6.73
CA VAL A 142 2.69 -19.09 -7.93
C VAL A 142 2.90 -17.92 -8.89
N ALA A 143 1.89 -17.07 -9.10
CA ALA A 143 2.03 -15.87 -9.93
C ALA A 143 3.08 -14.90 -9.36
N ASN A 144 3.03 -14.62 -8.05
CA ASN A 144 3.99 -13.73 -7.38
C ASN A 144 5.41 -14.29 -7.42
N MET A 145 5.60 -15.60 -7.16
CA MET A 145 6.91 -16.23 -7.27
C MET A 145 7.45 -16.21 -8.70
N ALA A 146 6.61 -16.41 -9.71
CA ALA A 146 7.04 -16.41 -11.11
C ALA A 146 7.59 -15.04 -11.55
N ILE A 147 6.96 -13.94 -11.13
CA ILE A 147 7.42 -12.60 -11.49
C ILE A 147 8.68 -12.21 -10.74
N LEU A 148 8.79 -12.58 -9.47
CA LEU A 148 10.01 -12.39 -8.70
C LEU A 148 11.19 -13.18 -9.29
N LEU A 149 10.95 -14.43 -9.71
CA LEU A 149 11.95 -15.25 -10.40
C LEU A 149 12.34 -14.62 -11.74
N LEU A 150 11.37 -14.14 -12.52
CA LEU A 150 11.67 -13.50 -13.79
C LEU A 150 12.44 -12.19 -13.60
N GLY A 151 12.10 -11.37 -12.62
CA GLY A 151 12.86 -10.18 -12.26
C GLY A 151 14.31 -10.52 -11.89
N THR A 152 14.52 -11.62 -11.16
CA THR A 152 15.86 -12.13 -10.83
C THR A 152 16.62 -12.54 -12.10
N LEU A 153 16.00 -13.33 -12.98
CA LEU A 153 16.62 -13.77 -14.24
C LEU A 153 16.95 -12.59 -15.17
N ALA A 154 16.08 -11.58 -15.20
CA ALA A 154 16.29 -10.40 -16.01
C ALA A 154 17.50 -9.56 -15.59
N ILE A 155 17.87 -9.58 -14.30
CA ILE A 155 19.11 -8.95 -13.82
C ILE A 155 20.33 -9.85 -14.07
N VAL A 156 20.17 -11.17 -13.89
CA VAL A 156 21.26 -12.15 -14.03
C VAL A 156 21.72 -12.32 -15.48
N ILE A 157 20.79 -12.32 -16.46
CA ILE A 157 21.12 -12.56 -17.87
C ILE A 157 22.15 -11.55 -18.42
N PRO A 158 21.95 -10.22 -18.32
CA PRO A 158 22.96 -9.26 -18.77
C PRO A 158 24.29 -9.39 -18.00
N ALA A 159 24.22 -9.67 -16.70
CA ALA A 159 25.41 -9.82 -15.86
C ALA A 159 26.27 -11.03 -16.28
N LEU A 160 25.65 -12.16 -16.66
CA LEU A 160 26.38 -13.34 -17.14
C LEU A 160 27.02 -13.12 -18.51
N ILE A 161 26.35 -12.36 -19.39
CA ILE A 161 26.88 -12.03 -20.72
C ILE A 161 28.11 -11.15 -20.57
N ASN A 162 28.08 -10.12 -19.73
CA ASN A 162 29.24 -9.27 -19.43
C ASN A 162 30.48 -10.08 -18.97
N ILE A 163 30.26 -11.06 -18.09
CA ILE A 163 31.33 -11.94 -17.59
C ILE A 163 31.87 -12.87 -18.68
N THR A 164 31.02 -13.31 -19.62
CA THR A 164 31.42 -14.25 -20.67
C THR A 164 32.06 -13.55 -21.87
N ASP A 165 31.55 -12.39 -22.28
CA ASP A 165 32.12 -11.56 -23.35
C ASP A 165 33.54 -11.10 -23.00
N THR A 166 33.79 -10.77 -21.72
CA THR A 166 35.13 -10.40 -21.25
C THR A 166 36.15 -11.54 -21.28
N GLN A 167 35.71 -12.81 -21.35
CA GLN A 167 36.57 -13.99 -21.27
C GLN A 167 36.77 -14.69 -22.63
N VAL A 168 35.78 -14.62 -23.53
CA VAL A 168 35.75 -15.52 -24.70
C VAL A 168 35.92 -14.78 -26.03
N HIS A 169 35.23 -13.66 -26.29
CA HIS A 169 35.38 -12.85 -27.52
C HIS A 169 34.97 -11.38 -27.25
N PRO A 170 35.89 -10.40 -27.22
CA PRO A 170 35.49 -9.01 -27.00
C PRO A 170 34.69 -8.46 -28.19
N GLY A 171 33.42 -8.13 -27.98
CA GLY A 171 32.64 -7.24 -28.86
C GLY A 171 31.67 -7.92 -29.85
N THR A 172 31.33 -9.19 -29.66
CA THR A 172 30.34 -9.87 -30.54
C THR A 172 28.88 -9.58 -30.19
N VAL A 173 28.59 -9.16 -28.95
CA VAL A 173 27.23 -8.92 -28.47
C VAL A 173 27.13 -7.56 -27.81
N ASP A 174 26.14 -6.76 -28.23
CA ASP A 174 25.86 -5.46 -27.61
C ASP A 174 25.07 -5.67 -26.31
N GLU A 175 25.80 -5.75 -25.20
CA GLU A 175 25.24 -5.89 -23.83
C GLU A 175 24.14 -4.84 -23.55
N LEU A 176 24.33 -3.62 -24.06
CA LEU A 176 23.41 -2.52 -23.83
C LEU A 176 22.07 -2.75 -24.55
N LEU A 177 22.12 -3.31 -25.77
CA LEU A 177 20.93 -3.66 -26.54
C LEU A 177 20.15 -4.79 -25.85
N ILE A 178 20.84 -5.80 -25.33
CA ILE A 178 20.21 -6.90 -24.59
C ILE A 178 19.53 -6.38 -23.33
N SER A 179 20.22 -5.56 -22.53
CA SER A 179 19.66 -4.93 -21.33
C SER A 179 18.41 -4.08 -21.65
N ARG A 180 18.42 -3.36 -22.77
CA ARG A 180 17.28 -2.55 -23.22
C ARG A 180 16.07 -3.41 -23.62
N ILE A 181 16.29 -4.50 -24.36
CA ILE A 181 15.22 -5.44 -24.72
C ILE A 181 14.62 -6.07 -23.46
N VAL A 182 15.48 -6.52 -22.53
CA VAL A 182 15.04 -7.11 -21.27
C VAL A 182 14.24 -6.13 -20.43
N SER A 183 14.66 -4.86 -20.34
CA SER A 183 13.92 -3.81 -19.63
C SER A 183 12.52 -3.56 -20.24
N VAL A 184 12.42 -3.43 -21.57
CA VAL A 184 11.13 -3.26 -22.26
C VAL A 184 10.22 -4.48 -22.04
N ALA A 185 10.78 -5.69 -22.11
CA ALA A 185 10.03 -6.92 -21.85
C ALA A 185 9.52 -7.00 -20.40
N LEU A 186 10.34 -6.61 -19.42
CA LEU A 186 9.95 -6.56 -18.00
C LEU A 186 8.80 -5.56 -17.77
N VAL A 187 8.88 -4.37 -18.37
CA VAL A 187 7.80 -3.37 -18.27
C VAL A 187 6.51 -3.94 -18.88
N GLY A 188 6.60 -4.55 -20.06
CA GLY A 188 5.45 -5.20 -20.71
C GLY A 188 4.83 -6.29 -19.84
N LEU A 189 5.65 -7.12 -19.20
CA LEU A 189 5.15 -8.17 -18.31
C LEU A 189 4.57 -7.59 -17.02
N TYR A 190 5.15 -6.52 -16.47
CA TYR A 190 4.58 -5.85 -15.31
C TYR A 190 3.18 -5.31 -15.61
N PHE A 191 2.96 -4.73 -16.79
CA PHE A 191 1.61 -4.34 -17.22
C PHE A 191 0.67 -5.53 -17.37
N ALA A 192 1.14 -6.65 -17.93
CA ALA A 192 0.34 -7.87 -18.02
C ALA A 192 0.00 -8.43 -16.62
N TYR A 193 0.93 -8.34 -15.66
CA TYR A 193 0.69 -8.71 -14.27
C TYR A 193 -0.30 -7.77 -13.59
N LEU A 194 -0.20 -6.46 -13.79
CA LEU A 194 -1.18 -5.51 -13.27
C LEU A 194 -2.57 -5.82 -13.84
N TYR A 195 -2.68 -6.10 -15.13
CA TYR A 195 -3.95 -6.56 -15.72
C TYR A 195 -4.45 -7.86 -15.06
N PHE A 196 -3.54 -8.81 -14.81
CA PHE A 196 -3.87 -10.05 -14.14
C PHE A 196 -4.44 -9.80 -12.73
N GLN A 197 -3.74 -8.98 -11.95
CA GLN A 197 -4.05 -8.65 -10.56
C GLN A 197 -5.32 -7.81 -10.42
N LEU A 198 -5.51 -6.77 -11.25
CA LEU A 198 -6.63 -5.84 -11.11
C LEU A 198 -7.92 -6.29 -11.81
N VAL A 199 -7.82 -7.08 -12.88
CA VAL A 199 -9.01 -7.43 -13.70
C VAL A 199 -9.29 -8.92 -13.63
N SER A 200 -8.34 -9.76 -14.02
CA SER A 200 -8.64 -11.18 -14.27
C SER A 200 -8.82 -12.00 -12.99
N HIS A 201 -8.03 -11.72 -11.96
CA HIS A 201 -7.96 -12.52 -10.73
C HIS A 201 -8.02 -11.63 -9.48
N ALA A 202 -8.65 -10.45 -9.56
CA ALA A 202 -8.78 -9.53 -8.43
C ALA A 202 -9.31 -10.21 -7.16
N HIS A 203 -10.27 -11.12 -7.31
CA HIS A 203 -10.85 -11.89 -6.20
C HIS A 203 -9.84 -12.78 -5.44
N LEU A 204 -8.72 -13.21 -6.07
CA LEU A 204 -7.67 -13.96 -5.37
C LEU A 204 -6.85 -13.09 -4.43
N PHE A 205 -6.76 -11.79 -4.74
CA PHE A 205 -5.97 -10.83 -3.98
C PHE A 205 -6.82 -10.13 -2.90
N GLU A 206 -8.08 -9.84 -3.19
CA GLU A 206 -9.03 -9.27 -2.21
C GLU A 206 -9.27 -10.19 -1.02
N ALA A 207 -9.30 -11.51 -1.25
CA ALA A 207 -9.44 -12.51 -0.18
C ALA A 207 -8.21 -12.58 0.75
N ILE A 208 -7.02 -12.23 0.27
CA ILE A 208 -5.78 -12.20 1.07
C ILE A 208 -5.75 -10.95 1.93
N GLU A 209 -6.12 -9.79 1.38
CA GLU A 209 -6.19 -8.53 2.11
C GLU A 209 -7.28 -8.56 3.21
N GLY A 210 -8.39 -9.27 2.99
CA GLY A 210 -9.43 -9.45 4.00
C GLY A 210 -8.99 -10.25 5.24
N GLU A 211 -8.16 -11.29 5.07
CA GLU A 211 -7.66 -12.12 6.18
C GLU A 211 -6.50 -11.46 6.93
N GLU A 212 -5.64 -10.66 6.27
CA GLU A 212 -4.54 -9.94 6.94
C GLU A 212 -5.05 -8.83 7.90
N VAL A 213 -6.30 -8.40 7.74
CA VAL A 213 -6.92 -7.34 8.57
C VAL A 213 -7.70 -7.91 9.77
N GLU A 214 -7.98 -9.22 9.81
CA GLU A 214 -8.78 -9.83 10.89
C GLU A 214 -8.03 -10.03 12.23
N GLU A 215 -6.69 -9.89 12.30
CA GLU A 215 -5.96 -9.97 13.59
C GLU A 215 -6.09 -8.72 14.47
N GLY A 216 -6.91 -7.74 14.11
CA GLY A 216 -7.15 -6.56 14.93
C GLY A 216 -8.49 -5.92 14.65
N GLU A 217 -9.57 -6.52 15.15
CA GLU A 217 -10.90 -5.89 15.25
C GLU A 217 -10.87 -4.75 16.29
N HIS A 218 -10.16 -3.69 15.95
CA HIS A 218 -10.48 -2.34 16.33
C HIS A 218 -10.98 -1.68 15.05
N ASP A 219 -12.18 -1.11 15.07
CA ASP A 219 -12.69 -0.21 14.04
C ASP A 219 -11.58 0.78 13.65
N ILE A 220 -10.79 0.46 12.64
CA ILE A 220 -9.77 1.35 12.11
C ILE A 220 -10.55 2.38 11.30
N PRO A 221 -10.67 3.63 11.79
CA PRO A 221 -11.48 4.63 11.12
C PRO A 221 -10.91 4.85 9.73
N ARG A 222 -11.67 4.45 8.71
CA ARG A 222 -11.29 4.60 7.30
C ARG A 222 -10.91 6.06 7.06
N LEU A 223 -9.66 6.27 6.65
CA LEU A 223 -9.19 7.61 6.37
C LEU A 223 -10.02 8.22 5.24
N GLY A 224 -10.67 9.35 5.55
CA GLY A 224 -11.38 10.11 4.54
C GLY A 224 -10.43 10.48 3.39
N PHE A 225 -10.94 10.59 2.17
CA PHE A 225 -10.14 10.87 0.97
C PHE A 225 -9.13 12.03 1.17
N TRP A 226 -9.56 13.10 1.83
CA TRP A 226 -8.74 14.26 2.17
C TRP A 226 -7.68 13.97 3.25
N GLY A 227 -8.00 13.12 4.23
CA GLY A 227 -7.05 12.65 5.22
C GLY A 227 -5.94 11.83 4.58
N SER A 228 -6.30 10.93 3.65
CA SER A 228 -5.32 10.14 2.89
C SER A 228 -4.41 11.00 2.03
N ILE A 229 -4.95 12.03 1.34
CA ILE A 229 -4.14 12.96 0.55
C ILE A 229 -3.15 13.73 1.44
N PHE A 230 -3.60 14.19 2.61
CA PHE A 230 -2.78 14.93 3.56
C PHE A 230 -1.64 14.05 4.07
N TRP A 231 -1.95 12.85 4.56
CA TRP A 231 -0.95 11.92 5.06
C TRP A 231 0.03 11.48 3.98
N LEU A 232 -0.45 11.18 2.77
CA LEU A 232 0.42 10.87 1.63
C LEU A 232 1.42 12.00 1.36
N SER A 233 0.97 13.25 1.39
CA SER A 233 1.85 14.41 1.23
C SER A 233 2.86 14.55 2.36
N VAL A 234 2.45 14.29 3.61
CA VAL A 234 3.36 14.30 4.78
C VAL A 234 4.43 13.22 4.65
N PHE A 235 4.04 11.97 4.34
CA PHE A 235 4.99 10.88 4.12
C PHE A 235 5.92 11.16 2.93
N ALA A 236 5.39 11.70 1.83
CA ALA A 236 6.20 12.07 0.68
C ALA A 236 7.24 13.15 1.03
N GLY A 237 6.83 14.21 1.74
CA GLY A 237 7.76 15.25 2.21
C GLY A 237 8.81 14.70 3.18
N LEU A 238 8.41 13.80 4.08
CA LEU A 238 9.31 13.13 5.01
C LEU A 238 10.37 12.28 4.28
N ILE A 239 9.93 11.53 3.26
CA ILE A 239 10.78 10.77 2.37
C ILE A 239 11.77 11.68 1.63
N THR A 240 11.33 12.85 1.15
CA THR A 240 12.21 13.82 0.49
C THR A 240 13.32 14.31 1.43
N VAL A 241 12.98 14.69 2.66
CA VAL A 241 13.98 15.13 3.66
C VAL A 241 14.97 14.02 3.97
N LEU A 242 14.49 12.78 4.12
CA LEU A 242 15.36 11.65 4.43
C LEU A 242 16.27 11.26 3.25
N SER A 243 15.80 11.47 2.03
CA SER A 243 16.58 11.29 0.80
C SER A 243 17.79 12.22 0.79
N ASP A 244 17.62 13.48 1.16
CA ASP A 244 18.71 14.46 1.19
C ASP A 244 19.81 14.08 2.20
N TYR A 245 19.47 13.38 3.29
CA TYR A 245 20.46 12.89 4.26
C TYR A 245 21.28 11.69 3.79
N ILE A 246 20.83 10.97 2.77
CA ILE A 246 21.58 9.84 2.20
C ILE A 246 22.62 10.32 1.18
N VAL A 247 22.35 11.44 0.51
CA VAL A 247 23.21 12.04 -0.51
C VAL A 247 24.40 12.77 0.13
#